data_AF-A0AA35WF69-F1
#
_entry.id   AF-A0AA35WF69-F1
#
_cell.length_a   1.000
_cell.length_b   1.000
_cell.length_c   1.000
_cell.angle_alpha   90.00
_cell.angle_beta   90.00
_cell.angle_gamma   90.00
#
_symmetry.space_group_name_H-M   'P 1'
#
loop_
_entity.id
_entity.type
_entity.pdbx_description
1 polymer ?
#
loop_
_entity_poly.entity_id
_entity_poly.type
_entity_poly.pdbx_seq_one_letter_code
_entity_poly.pdbx_strand_id
1 'polypeptide(L)'
;MTSSNEFPTPTRLLLVEGKDDKRFLEALARHLGETGITVEIYGGKPNLGNRLVNLAGRLNDFIDPSIGIVRDADNSSQSAFDSVAGSLRRAGMPTPDGPMALIERDGLRISVLILPPDDEQGELENVCLRSVAGSRELECVEDYLNCLESLEPAIAANQMAKAKLHSTPIWQ
;
A
#
# COMPACT_ATOMS: atom_id res chain seq x y z
N MET A 1 12.16 -31.48 8.43
CA MET A 1 11.11 -30.45 8.40
C MET A 1 11.68 -29.25 7.66
N THR A 2 11.61 -29.29 6.33
CA THR A 2 11.99 -28.18 5.47
C THR A 2 10.87 -27.16 5.50
N SER A 3 11.15 -25.97 6.05
CA SER A 3 10.26 -24.81 5.96
C SER A 3 10.25 -24.34 4.51
N SER A 4 9.28 -24.82 3.73
CA SER A 4 9.04 -24.40 2.35
C SER A 4 8.36 -23.04 2.36
N ASN A 5 9.15 -21.96 2.31
CA ASN A 5 8.71 -20.66 1.79
C ASN A 5 8.64 -20.75 0.26
N GLU A 6 7.71 -21.56 -0.22
CA GLU A 6 7.36 -21.66 -1.63
C GLU A 6 6.34 -20.56 -1.89
N PHE A 7 6.76 -19.48 -2.55
CA PHE A 7 5.81 -18.52 -3.09
C PHE A 7 5.01 -19.26 -4.17
N PRO A 8 3.67 -19.29 -4.11
CA PRO A 8 2.90 -19.73 -5.27
C PRO A 8 3.29 -18.83 -6.45
N THR A 9 3.26 -19.36 -7.66
CA THR A 9 3.53 -18.63 -8.90
C THR A 9 2.26 -17.93 -9.37
N PRO A 10 2.06 -16.65 -9.01
CA PRO A 10 1.51 -15.71 -9.97
C PRO A 10 2.57 -14.70 -10.37
N THR A 11 2.59 -14.39 -11.65
CA THR A 11 3.46 -13.41 -12.31
C THR A 11 3.13 -11.97 -11.93
N ARG A 12 2.21 -11.73 -10.98
CA ARG A 12 1.76 -10.39 -10.55
C ARG A 12 1.78 -10.28 -9.03
N LEU A 13 2.80 -9.59 -8.53
CA LEU A 13 3.02 -9.34 -7.10
C LEU A 13 2.69 -7.88 -6.79
N LEU A 14 1.95 -7.64 -5.72
CA LEU A 14 1.69 -6.32 -5.17
C LEU A 14 2.31 -6.23 -3.77
N LEU A 15 3.35 -5.41 -3.63
CA LEU A 15 4.02 -5.15 -2.36
C LEU A 15 3.38 -3.95 -1.67
N VAL A 16 2.94 -4.12 -0.43
CA VAL A 16 2.20 -3.10 0.33
C VAL A 16 2.79 -2.88 1.73
N GLU A 17 2.55 -1.72 2.32
CA GLU A 17 3.19 -1.33 3.59
C GLU A 17 2.71 -2.15 4.79
N GLY A 18 1.39 -2.22 4.97
CA GLY A 18 0.74 -2.73 6.16
C GLY A 18 -0.37 -3.75 5.89
N LYS A 19 -0.98 -4.18 6.99
CA LYS A 19 -2.07 -5.17 6.96
C LYS A 19 -3.36 -4.61 6.39
N ASP A 20 -3.64 -3.34 6.66
CA ASP A 20 -4.86 -2.69 6.20
C ASP A 20 -4.81 -2.45 4.68
N ASP A 21 -3.64 -2.05 4.14
CA ASP A 21 -3.40 -2.00 2.69
C ASP A 21 -3.64 -3.35 2.01
N LYS A 22 -3.07 -4.41 2.61
CA LYS A 22 -3.22 -5.77 2.08
C LYS A 22 -4.69 -6.15 2.02
N ARG A 23 -5.42 -5.98 3.12
CA ARG A 23 -6.85 -6.32 3.20
C ARG A 23 -7.67 -5.56 2.17
N PHE A 24 -7.43 -4.25 2.06
CA PHE A 24 -8.13 -3.39 1.11
C PHE A 24 -7.85 -3.82 -0.35
N LEU A 25 -6.58 -3.98 -0.73
CA LEU A 25 -6.22 -4.31 -2.10
C LEU A 25 -6.64 -5.73 -2.50
N GLU A 26 -6.61 -6.69 -1.57
CA GLU A 26 -7.18 -8.02 -1.82
C GLU A 26 -8.71 -7.97 -1.98
N ALA A 27 -9.41 -7.14 -1.20
CA ALA A 27 -10.85 -6.95 -1.34
C ALA A 27 -11.20 -6.25 -2.66
N LEU A 28 -10.44 -5.21 -3.03
CA LEU A 28 -10.60 -4.48 -4.28
C LEU A 28 -10.34 -5.39 -5.49
N ALA A 29 -9.26 -6.17 -5.48
CA ALA A 29 -8.98 -7.12 -6.56
C ALA A 29 -10.12 -8.14 -6.73
N ARG A 30 -10.64 -8.70 -5.62
CA ARG A 30 -11.81 -9.58 -5.66
C ARG A 30 -13.04 -8.89 -6.22
N HIS A 31 -13.31 -7.65 -5.81
CA HIS A 31 -14.45 -6.87 -6.29
C HIS A 31 -14.36 -6.58 -7.79
N LEU A 32 -13.16 -6.30 -8.30
CA LEU A 32 -12.90 -6.07 -9.73
C LEU A 32 -12.86 -7.37 -10.56
N GLY A 33 -12.94 -8.55 -9.91
CA GLY A 33 -12.80 -9.84 -10.58
C GLY A 33 -11.36 -10.14 -11.04
N GLU A 34 -10.38 -9.39 -10.53
CA GLU A 34 -8.97 -9.60 -10.84
C GLU A 34 -8.44 -10.81 -10.07
N THR A 35 -8.06 -11.85 -10.83
CA THR A 35 -7.47 -13.08 -10.30
C THR A 35 -5.99 -13.13 -10.61
N GLY A 36 -5.20 -13.81 -9.76
CA GLY A 36 -3.76 -13.96 -9.99
C GLY A 36 -2.91 -12.75 -9.57
N ILE A 37 -3.41 -11.87 -8.70
CA ILE A 37 -2.60 -10.88 -7.99
C ILE A 37 -2.29 -11.45 -6.60
N THR A 38 -1.01 -11.55 -6.25
CA THR A 38 -0.58 -11.86 -4.88
C THR A 38 -0.22 -10.58 -4.16
N VAL A 39 -0.85 -10.32 -3.01
CA VAL A 39 -0.59 -9.13 -2.19
C VAL A 39 0.25 -9.51 -0.97
N GLU A 40 1.40 -8.86 -0.81
CA GLU A 40 2.35 -9.15 0.26
C GLU A 40 2.79 -7.89 1.01
N ILE A 41 2.92 -8.05 2.32
CA ILE A 41 3.32 -6.97 3.22
C ILE A 41 4.85 -6.93 3.27
N TYR A 42 5.46 -5.78 2.99
CA TYR A 42 6.90 -5.59 3.21
C TYR A 42 7.24 -5.16 4.64
N GLY A 43 6.25 -4.76 5.45
CA GLY A 43 6.39 -4.61 6.90
C GLY A 43 7.06 -3.30 7.31
N GLY A 44 6.70 -2.20 6.66
CA GLY A 44 7.22 -0.87 6.95
C GLY A 44 8.42 -0.44 6.09
N LYS A 45 8.59 0.88 5.97
CA LYS A 45 9.51 1.57 5.05
C LYS A 45 10.96 1.05 5.05
N PRO A 46 11.59 0.73 6.21
CA PRO A 46 12.98 0.25 6.23
C PRO A 46 13.16 -1.13 5.55
N ASN A 47 12.09 -1.93 5.51
CA ASN A 47 12.15 -3.32 5.06
C ASN A 47 11.98 -3.47 3.54
N LEU A 48 11.42 -2.46 2.86
CA LEU A 48 11.20 -2.49 1.42
C LEU A 48 12.49 -2.76 0.63
N GLY A 49 13.60 -2.09 0.99
CA GLY A 49 14.89 -2.27 0.32
C GLY A 49 15.38 -3.72 0.38
N ASN A 50 15.39 -4.31 1.59
CA ASN A 50 15.81 -5.69 1.78
C ASN A 50 14.87 -6.67 1.06
N ARG A 51 13.56 -6.38 1.06
CA ARG A 51 12.56 -7.19 0.34
C ARG A 51 12.84 -7.20 -1.15
N LEU A 52 13.12 -6.05 -1.75
CA LEU A 52 13.42 -5.92 -3.18
C LEU A 52 14.75 -6.61 -3.54
N VAL A 53 15.79 -6.49 -2.72
CA VAL A 53 17.06 -7.21 -2.94
C VAL A 53 16.85 -8.73 -2.95
N ASN A 54 16.10 -9.25 -1.98
CA ASN A 54 15.79 -10.68 -1.91
C ASN A 54 14.94 -11.15 -3.11
N LEU A 55 13.99 -10.32 -3.56
CA LEU A 55 13.17 -10.61 -4.73
C LEU A 55 14.00 -10.59 -6.01
N ALA A 56 14.90 -9.60 -6.17
CA ALA A 56 15.79 -9.48 -7.31
C ALA A 56 16.66 -10.73 -7.51
N GLY A 57 17.16 -11.32 -6.42
CA GLY A 57 17.94 -12.56 -6.44
C GLY A 57 17.18 -13.80 -6.93
N ARG A 58 15.85 -13.71 -7.10
CA ARG A 58 14.97 -14.80 -7.51
C ARG A 58 14.17 -14.50 -8.77
N LEU A 59 14.36 -13.34 -9.40
CA LEU A 59 13.58 -12.94 -10.58
C LEU A 59 13.66 -13.94 -11.74
N ASN A 60 14.81 -14.60 -11.89
CA ASN A 60 15.04 -15.62 -12.92
C ASN A 60 14.19 -16.89 -12.71
N ASP A 61 13.58 -17.06 -11.54
CA ASP A 61 12.65 -18.17 -11.25
C ASP A 61 11.25 -17.91 -11.85
N PHE A 62 10.98 -16.70 -12.35
CA PHE A 62 9.67 -16.27 -12.83
C PHE A 62 9.70 -15.95 -14.34
N ILE A 63 8.59 -16.22 -15.03
CA ILE A 63 8.39 -15.84 -16.43
C ILE A 63 7.60 -14.52 -16.46
N ASP A 64 8.15 -13.48 -17.07
CA ASP A 64 7.56 -12.15 -17.24
C ASP A 64 6.92 -11.54 -15.96
N PRO A 65 7.68 -11.44 -14.84
CA PRO A 65 7.16 -10.95 -13.57
C PRO A 65 6.68 -9.50 -13.66
N SER A 66 5.59 -9.20 -12.95
CA SER A 66 5.00 -7.87 -12.79
C SER A 66 4.95 -7.55 -11.31
N ILE A 67 5.51 -6.40 -10.93
CA ILE A 67 5.58 -5.97 -9.53
C ILE A 67 4.91 -4.60 -9.42
N GLY A 68 3.83 -4.53 -8.66
CA GLY A 68 3.31 -3.29 -8.13
C GLY A 68 3.88 -3.02 -6.74
N ILE A 69 4.19 -1.77 -6.44
CA ILE A 69 4.56 -1.33 -5.09
C ILE A 69 3.57 -0.25 -4.68
N VAL A 70 2.88 -0.42 -3.57
CA VAL A 70 1.96 0.57 -2.99
C VAL A 70 2.55 1.10 -1.71
N ARG A 71 2.52 2.42 -1.56
CA ARG A 71 3.05 3.10 -0.38
C ARG A 71 2.27 4.37 -0.07
N ASP A 72 2.07 4.66 1.21
CA ASP A 72 1.50 5.93 1.63
C ASP A 72 2.45 7.11 1.38
N ALA A 73 1.88 8.26 1.06
CA ALA A 73 2.57 9.53 0.88
C ALA A 73 3.05 10.09 2.22
N ASP A 74 2.35 9.75 3.32
CA ASP A 74 2.45 10.38 4.62
C ASP A 74 2.35 11.92 4.49
N ASN A 75 3.51 12.59 4.42
CA ASN A 75 3.64 14.04 4.35
C ASN A 75 4.11 14.52 2.96
N SER A 76 4.53 13.63 2.06
CA SER A 76 5.02 14.00 0.72
C SER A 76 5.01 12.80 -0.22
N SER A 77 4.14 12.88 -1.25
CA SER A 77 4.07 11.86 -2.30
C SER A 77 5.38 11.73 -3.06
N GLN A 78 6.01 12.86 -3.41
CA GLN A 78 7.34 12.87 -4.04
C GLN A 78 8.41 12.18 -3.19
N SER A 79 8.50 12.50 -1.89
CA SER A 79 9.50 11.89 -1.00
C SER A 79 9.26 10.38 -0.82
N ALA A 80 7.99 9.96 -0.77
CA ALA A 80 7.62 8.56 -0.73
C ALA A 80 8.04 7.82 -2.01
N PHE A 81 7.76 8.40 -3.18
CA PHE A 81 8.21 7.87 -4.46
C PHE A 81 9.73 7.78 -4.55
N ASP A 82 10.46 8.85 -4.20
CA ASP A 82 11.93 8.88 -4.23
C ASP A 82 12.54 7.80 -3.32
N SER A 83 11.89 7.53 -2.19
CA SER A 83 12.29 6.45 -1.27
C SER A 83 12.10 5.05 -1.88
N VAL A 84 10.99 4.81 -2.59
CA VAL A 84 10.75 3.56 -3.33
C VAL A 84 11.74 3.43 -4.50
N ALA A 85 11.88 4.48 -5.30
CA ALA A 85 12.81 4.55 -6.43
C ALA A 85 14.26 4.31 -5.98
N GLY A 86 14.67 4.89 -4.86
CA GLY A 86 15.98 4.61 -4.25
C GLY A 86 16.14 3.15 -3.83
N SER A 87 15.07 2.51 -3.37
CA SER A 87 15.07 1.09 -2.98
C SER A 87 15.15 0.17 -4.20
N LEU A 88 14.45 0.48 -5.29
CA LEU A 88 14.56 -0.22 -6.58
C LEU A 88 15.97 -0.13 -7.15
N ARG A 89 16.57 1.07 -7.16
CA ARG A 89 17.96 1.29 -7.60
C ARG A 89 18.96 0.48 -6.78
N ARG A 90 18.81 0.44 -5.45
CA ARG A 90 19.68 -0.37 -4.58
C ARG A 90 19.56 -1.88 -4.86
N ALA A 91 18.38 -2.34 -5.28
CA ALA A 91 18.15 -3.73 -5.67
C ALA A 91 18.58 -4.04 -7.12
N GLY A 92 19.09 -3.05 -7.88
CA GLY A 92 19.43 -3.23 -9.30
C GLY A 92 18.22 -3.35 -10.23
N MET A 93 17.02 -3.06 -9.73
CA MET A 93 15.77 -3.22 -10.48
C MET A 93 15.46 -1.98 -11.34
N PRO A 94 14.66 -2.13 -12.42
CA PRO A 94 14.13 -1.00 -13.18
C PRO A 94 13.40 -0.03 -12.25
N THR A 95 13.51 1.27 -12.53
CA THR A 95 12.84 2.30 -11.73
C THR A 95 11.92 3.10 -12.66
N PRO A 96 10.61 3.16 -12.39
CA PRO A 96 9.70 3.99 -13.18
C PRO A 96 10.08 5.47 -13.16
N ASP A 97 9.69 6.22 -14.19
CA ASP A 97 9.95 7.66 -14.29
C ASP A 97 9.08 8.51 -13.34
N GLY A 98 8.00 7.93 -12.79
CA GLY A 98 7.12 8.60 -11.84
C GLY A 98 6.08 7.65 -11.23
N PRO A 99 5.26 8.14 -10.28
CA PRO A 99 4.13 7.39 -9.75
C PRO A 99 3.19 6.95 -10.87
N MET A 100 2.66 5.74 -10.76
CA MET A 100 1.78 5.05 -11.72
C MET A 100 2.38 4.84 -13.13
N ALA A 101 3.60 5.32 -13.40
CA ALA A 101 4.31 4.96 -14.62
C ALA A 101 4.65 3.45 -14.61
N LEU A 102 4.54 2.82 -15.77
CA LEU A 102 4.97 1.44 -15.99
C LEU A 102 6.34 1.48 -16.65
N ILE A 103 7.31 0.75 -16.07
CA ILE A 103 8.57 0.46 -16.73
C ILE A 103 8.68 -1.03 -17.01
N GLU A 104 9.22 -1.37 -18.17
CA GLU A 104 9.53 -2.75 -18.56
C GLU A 104 10.99 -2.85 -19.01
N ARG A 105 11.72 -3.81 -18.44
CA ARG A 105 13.10 -4.11 -18.83
C ARG A 105 13.39 -5.59 -18.56
N ASP A 106 13.97 -6.27 -19.54
CA ASP A 106 14.36 -7.69 -19.44
C ASP A 106 13.18 -8.60 -19.01
N GLY A 107 11.97 -8.34 -19.52
CA GLY A 107 10.74 -9.09 -19.18
C GLY A 107 10.13 -8.76 -17.81
N LEU A 108 10.78 -7.91 -17.00
CA LEU A 108 10.27 -7.46 -15.71
C LEU A 108 9.50 -6.15 -15.86
N ARG A 109 8.24 -6.15 -15.39
CA ARG A 109 7.37 -4.97 -15.32
C ARG A 109 7.26 -4.45 -13.90
N ILE A 110 7.43 -3.14 -13.72
CA ILE A 110 7.32 -2.49 -12.40
C ILE A 110 6.46 -1.23 -12.49
N SER A 111 5.57 -1.04 -11.52
CA SER A 111 4.89 0.22 -11.29
C SER A 111 4.82 0.54 -9.79
N VAL A 112 4.78 1.82 -9.45
CA VAL A 112 4.72 2.32 -8.07
C VAL A 112 3.50 3.19 -7.92
N LEU A 113 2.59 2.83 -7.03
CA LEU A 113 1.45 3.65 -6.63
C LEU A 113 1.79 4.31 -5.29
N ILE A 114 1.70 5.64 -5.24
CA ILE A 114 1.72 6.39 -3.99
C ILE A 114 0.29 6.79 -3.65
N LEU A 115 -0.13 6.51 -2.42
CA LEU A 115 -1.46 6.82 -1.91
C LEU A 115 -1.38 7.97 -0.90
N PRO A 116 -2.27 8.97 -0.96
CA PRO A 116 -3.26 9.19 -2.01
C PRO A 116 -2.60 9.62 -3.34
N PRO A 117 -3.30 9.48 -4.49
CA PRO A 117 -2.78 9.90 -5.79
C PRO A 117 -2.68 11.44 -5.91
N ASP A 118 -2.16 11.91 -7.04
CA ASP A 118 -2.16 13.35 -7.43
C ASP A 118 -1.38 14.29 -6.50
N ASP A 119 -0.23 13.83 -5.99
CA ASP A 119 0.67 14.57 -5.09
C ASP A 119 0.02 14.99 -3.76
N GLU A 120 -1.04 14.30 -3.36
CA GLU A 120 -1.66 14.49 -2.06
C GLU A 120 -0.83 13.89 -0.92
N GLN A 121 -1.06 14.41 0.28
CA GLN A 121 -0.55 13.87 1.53
C GLN A 121 -1.59 12.94 2.17
N GLY A 122 -1.11 11.99 2.97
CA GLY A 122 -1.94 11.08 3.74
C GLY A 122 -1.62 9.62 3.49
N GLU A 123 -2.60 8.80 3.85
CA GLU A 123 -2.52 7.34 3.84
C GLU A 123 -3.77 6.77 3.14
N LEU A 124 -3.79 5.45 2.91
CA LEU A 124 -4.96 4.75 2.36
C LEU A 124 -6.26 5.11 3.08
N GLU A 125 -6.25 5.26 4.41
CA GLU A 125 -7.46 5.59 5.17
C GLU A 125 -8.06 6.94 4.77
N ASN A 126 -7.24 7.92 4.35
CA ASN A 126 -7.74 9.18 3.82
C ASN A 126 -8.53 8.96 2.52
N VAL A 127 -8.05 8.08 1.63
CA VAL A 127 -8.75 7.72 0.39
C VAL A 127 -10.09 7.06 0.70
N CYS A 128 -10.09 6.09 1.62
CA CYS A 128 -11.31 5.40 2.04
C CYS A 128 -12.33 6.35 2.65
N LEU A 129 -11.92 7.24 3.57
CA LEU A 129 -12.82 8.21 4.19
C LEU A 129 -13.44 9.18 3.18
N ARG A 130 -12.69 9.61 2.16
CA ARG A 130 -13.24 10.45 1.09
C ARG A 130 -14.35 9.75 0.32
N SER A 131 -14.26 8.44 0.12
CA SER A 131 -15.27 7.69 -0.63
C SER A 131 -16.63 7.62 0.08
N VAL A 132 -16.66 7.84 1.40
CA VAL A 132 -17.86 7.83 2.24
C VAL A 132 -18.13 9.19 2.89
N ALA A 133 -17.48 10.24 2.40
CA ALA A 133 -17.66 11.60 2.91
C ALA A 133 -19.13 12.02 2.77
N GLY A 134 -19.69 12.57 3.86
CA GLY A 134 -21.10 12.97 3.92
C GLY A 134 -22.09 11.84 4.19
N SER A 135 -21.62 10.62 4.46
CA SER A 135 -22.48 9.55 4.98
C SER A 135 -22.86 9.82 6.44
N ARG A 136 -24.10 9.47 6.81
CA ARG A 136 -24.61 9.69 8.17
C ARG A 136 -23.90 8.81 9.19
N GLU A 137 -23.43 7.64 8.77
CA GLU A 137 -22.63 6.73 9.56
C GLU A 137 -21.27 7.36 9.92
N LEU A 138 -20.60 8.01 8.96
CA LEU A 138 -19.35 8.72 9.22
C LEU A 138 -19.57 9.91 10.17
N GLU A 139 -20.65 10.67 10.01
CA GLU A 139 -21.01 11.76 10.94
C GLU A 139 -21.10 11.25 12.38
N CYS A 140 -21.75 10.10 12.60
CA CYS A 140 -21.90 9.50 13.93
C CYS A 140 -20.54 9.09 14.53
N VAL A 141 -19.62 8.57 13.70
CA VAL A 141 -18.26 8.23 14.13
C VAL A 141 -17.46 9.49 14.47
N GLU A 142 -17.57 10.53 13.66
CA GLU A 142 -16.91 11.81 13.91
C GLU A 142 -17.38 12.46 15.20
N ASP A 143 -18.70 12.49 15.46
CA ASP A 143 -19.27 12.99 16.71
C ASP A 143 -18.75 12.23 17.93
N TYR A 144 -18.67 10.89 17.84
CA TYR A 144 -18.11 10.06 18.90
C TYR A 144 -16.63 10.37 19.18
N LEU A 145 -15.80 10.46 18.14
CA LEU A 145 -14.38 10.74 18.29
C LEU A 145 -14.12 12.16 18.80
N ASN A 146 -14.88 13.15 18.31
CA ASN A 146 -14.84 14.53 18.81
C ASN A 146 -15.21 14.60 20.31
N CYS A 147 -16.22 13.81 20.72
CA CYS A 147 -16.59 13.69 22.13
C CYS A 147 -15.42 13.15 22.96
N LEU A 148 -14.77 12.08 22.53
CA LEU A 148 -13.60 11.53 23.22
C LEU A 148 -12.44 12.52 23.33
N GLU A 149 -12.08 13.19 22.22
CA GLU A 149 -11.00 14.19 22.22
C GLU A 149 -11.29 15.36 23.17
N SER A 150 -12.56 15.74 23.32
CA SER A 150 -12.97 16.81 24.23
C SER A 150 -12.83 16.44 25.72
N LEU A 151 -12.89 15.14 26.04
CA LEU A 151 -12.73 14.63 27.40
C LEU A 151 -11.25 14.44 27.74
N GLU A 152 -10.49 13.85 26.82
CA GLU A 152 -9.05 13.67 26.93
C GLU A 152 -8.44 13.54 25.52
N PRO A 153 -7.43 14.34 25.16
CA PRO A 153 -6.74 14.21 23.88
C PRO A 153 -5.88 12.94 23.88
N ALA A 154 -6.51 11.80 23.61
CA ALA A 154 -5.89 10.48 23.61
C ALA A 154 -5.46 10.01 22.20
N ILE A 155 -6.02 10.61 21.15
CA ILE A 155 -5.74 10.23 19.75
C ILE A 155 -4.78 11.24 19.15
N ALA A 156 -3.63 10.76 18.68
CA ALA A 156 -2.71 11.62 17.94
C ALA A 156 -3.33 12.03 16.60
N ALA A 157 -3.12 13.28 16.17
CA ALA A 157 -3.73 13.82 14.95
C ALA A 157 -3.43 12.96 13.69
N ASN A 158 -2.24 12.38 13.60
CA ASN A 158 -1.83 11.48 12.52
C ASN A 158 -2.44 10.07 12.61
N GLN A 159 -3.19 9.75 13.67
CA GLN A 159 -3.95 8.50 13.81
C GLN A 159 -5.44 8.70 13.62
N MET A 160 -5.91 9.94 13.42
CA MET A 160 -7.34 10.24 13.34
C MET A 160 -8.00 9.58 12.13
N ALA A 161 -7.34 9.55 10.97
CA ALA A 161 -7.88 8.87 9.78
C ALA A 161 -8.09 7.36 10.05
N LYS A 162 -7.15 6.72 10.74
CA LYS A 162 -7.28 5.33 11.17
C LYS A 162 -8.40 5.15 12.18
N ALA A 163 -8.45 5.99 13.22
CA ALA A 163 -9.49 5.92 14.24
C ALA A 163 -10.90 6.01 13.64
N LYS A 164 -11.10 6.94 12.69
CA LYS A 164 -12.37 7.06 11.94
C LYS A 164 -12.67 5.80 11.14
N LEU A 165 -11.74 5.33 10.31
CA LEU A 165 -12.01 4.18 9.44
C LEU A 165 -12.30 2.90 10.26
N HIS A 166 -11.51 2.61 11.28
CA HIS A 166 -11.68 1.41 12.13
C HIS A 166 -12.95 1.45 12.99
N SER A 167 -13.47 2.65 13.29
CA SER A 167 -14.73 2.84 14.02
C SER A 167 -15.96 2.88 13.11
N THR A 168 -15.78 2.89 11.78
CA THR A 168 -16.88 2.97 10.82
C THR A 168 -17.38 1.56 10.46
N PRO A 169 -18.67 1.23 10.68
CA PRO A 169 -19.20 -0.09 10.38
C PRO A 169 -19.33 -0.40 8.88
N ILE A 170 -19.14 0.59 8.00
CA ILE A 170 -19.23 0.44 6.54
C ILE A 170 -18.20 -0.56 5.99
N TRP A 171 -17.06 -0.73 6.66
CA TRP A 171 -15.90 -1.45 6.14
C TRP A 171 -15.50 -2.69 6.98
N GLN A 172 -16.37 -3.15 7.89
CA GLN A 172 -16.20 -4.39 8.67
C GLN A 172 -16.90 -5.57 7.99
#